data_AF-A0AAI8PAP5-F1
#
_entry.id   AF-A0AAI8PAP5-F1
#
_cell.length_a   1.000
_cell.length_b   1.000
_cell.length_c   1.000
_cell.angle_alpha   90.00
_cell.angle_beta   90.00
_cell.angle_gamma   90.00
#
_symmetry.space_group_name_H-M   'P 1'
#
loop_
_entity.id
_entity.type
_entity.pdbx_description
1 polymer ?
#
loop_
_entity_poly.entity_id
_entity_poly.type
_entity_poly.pdbx_seq_one_letter_code
_entity_poly.pdbx_strand_id
1 'polypeptide(L)'
;MRITQDLRANEILRLEHLLEGFNYSVWINTYGPFDLDRTLEEQLAFSTGNEVIIGGQSCVTASGARIEVTEQLLHAGDGGYGPLDLDAKRSEILSLLEDLFTHLRLDQASTLTSFWLTKGHPAYPVFWDFAFDIQQGGKRWILMGSSSD
;
A
#
# COMPACT_ATOMS: atom_id res chain seq x y z
N MET A 1 15.02 9.93 -7.84
CA MET A 1 15.40 9.69 -6.43
C MET A 1 16.25 8.41 -6.43
N ARG A 2 17.52 8.43 -5.99
CA ARG A 2 18.38 7.24 -6.02
C ARG A 2 18.29 6.55 -4.65
N ILE A 3 17.49 5.49 -4.56
CA ILE A 3 17.36 4.69 -3.34
C ILE A 3 18.70 3.98 -3.15
N THR A 4 19.47 4.37 -2.11
CA THR A 4 20.81 3.82 -1.83
C THR A 4 20.74 2.52 -1.04
N GLN A 5 19.66 2.29 -0.29
CA GLN A 5 19.29 1.01 0.33
C GLN A 5 17.77 0.95 0.42
N ASP A 6 17.16 -0.06 -0.19
CA ASP A 6 15.74 -0.34 -0.04
C ASP A 6 15.56 -1.22 1.21
N LEU A 7 15.05 -0.61 2.28
CA LEU A 7 14.83 -1.28 3.58
C LEU A 7 13.42 -1.86 3.69
N ARG A 8 12.65 -1.86 2.60
CA ARG A 8 11.29 -2.44 2.57
C ARG A 8 11.35 -3.95 2.72
N ALA A 9 10.29 -4.49 3.30
CA ALA A 9 10.19 -5.92 3.57
C ALA A 9 10.28 -6.75 2.28
N ASN A 10 10.86 -7.96 2.35
CA ASN A 10 11.11 -8.78 1.17
C ASN A 10 9.81 -9.12 0.40
N GLU A 11 8.71 -9.27 1.12
CA GLU A 11 7.38 -9.51 0.57
C GLU A 11 6.91 -8.36 -0.31
N ILE A 12 7.22 -7.10 0.05
CA ILE A 12 6.87 -5.91 -0.74
C ILE A 12 7.65 -5.91 -2.06
N LEU A 13 8.96 -6.11 -1.99
CA LEU A 13 9.82 -6.17 -3.17
C LEU A 13 9.41 -7.30 -4.12
N ARG A 14 9.02 -8.44 -3.54
CA ARG A 14 8.56 -9.58 -4.31
C ARG A 14 7.18 -9.32 -4.94
N LEU A 15 6.25 -8.69 -4.21
CA LEU A 15 4.94 -8.30 -4.73
C LEU A 15 5.09 -7.34 -5.92
N GLU A 16 5.89 -6.29 -5.79
CA GLU A 16 6.13 -5.33 -6.89
C GLU A 16 6.71 -6.04 -8.12
N HIS A 17 7.70 -6.91 -7.94
CA HIS A 17 8.29 -7.67 -9.03
C HIS A 17 7.31 -8.65 -9.69
N LEU A 18 6.45 -9.31 -8.91
CA LEU A 18 5.41 -10.19 -9.44
C LEU A 18 4.33 -9.44 -10.19
N LEU A 19 4.15 -8.14 -9.94
CA LEU A 19 3.12 -7.32 -10.57
C LEU A 19 3.65 -6.44 -11.70
N GLU A 20 4.94 -6.55 -12.02
CA GLU A 20 5.54 -5.88 -13.18
C GLU A 20 4.79 -6.27 -14.47
N GLY A 21 4.53 -5.25 -15.29
CA GLY A 21 3.63 -5.37 -16.42
C GLY A 21 3.99 -4.45 -17.58
N PHE A 22 3.20 -4.56 -18.65
CA PHE A 22 3.31 -3.65 -19.79
C PHE A 22 2.58 -2.34 -19.46
N ASN A 23 3.24 -1.18 -19.59
CA ASN A 23 2.69 0.13 -19.20
C ASN A 23 2.05 0.09 -17.79
N TYR A 24 2.73 -0.60 -16.88
CA TYR A 24 2.15 -0.97 -15.60
C TYR A 24 3.25 -1.14 -14.56
N SER A 25 3.40 -0.09 -13.77
CA SER A 25 4.24 -0.04 -12.59
C SER A 25 3.36 -0.19 -11.36
N VAL A 26 3.83 -0.97 -10.38
CA VAL A 26 3.21 -1.09 -9.06
C VAL A 26 4.18 -0.58 -8.03
N TRP A 27 3.67 0.24 -7.13
CA TRP A 27 4.39 0.74 -5.96
C TRP A 27 3.62 0.38 -4.71
N ILE A 28 4.28 -0.25 -3.74
CA ILE A 28 3.74 -0.60 -2.44
C ILE A 28 4.73 -0.11 -1.38
N ASN A 29 4.20 0.53 -0.34
CA ASN A 29 5.02 0.95 0.78
C ASN A 29 4.31 0.77 2.11
N THR A 30 5.11 0.43 3.10
CA THR A 30 4.69 0.29 4.48
C THR A 30 5.55 1.17 5.35
N TYR A 31 4.93 1.91 6.26
CA TYR A 31 5.63 2.72 7.23
C TYR A 31 5.25 2.29 8.65
N GLY A 32 6.20 2.33 9.56
CA GLY A 32 6.01 2.01 10.97
C GLY A 32 6.73 0.71 11.38
N PRO A 33 6.46 0.21 12.59
CA PRO A 33 5.56 0.79 13.59
C PRO A 33 6.04 2.14 14.14
N PHE A 34 5.12 3.09 14.32
CA PHE A 34 5.36 4.38 14.95
C PHE A 34 4.54 4.57 16.22
N ASP A 35 4.98 5.45 17.12
CA ASP A 35 4.13 5.95 18.20
C ASP A 35 3.01 6.86 17.65
N LEU A 36 1.93 7.01 18.42
CA LEU A 36 0.78 7.84 18.07
C LEU A 36 0.94 9.31 18.53
N ASP A 37 2.18 9.78 18.67
CA ASP A 37 2.51 11.13 19.12
C ASP A 37 2.37 12.19 18.02
N ARG A 38 2.25 11.75 16.76
CA ARG A 38 2.05 12.60 15.58
C ARG A 38 0.74 12.28 14.87
N THR A 39 0.17 13.30 14.23
CA THR A 39 -0.91 13.10 13.26
C THR A 39 -0.42 12.25 12.08
N LEU A 40 -1.36 11.70 11.31
CA LEU A 40 -1.04 10.88 10.14
C LEU A 40 -0.28 11.70 9.07
N GLU A 41 -0.70 12.95 8.85
CA GLU A 41 -0.05 13.89 7.93
C GLU A 41 1.39 14.21 8.36
N GLU A 42 1.60 14.56 9.62
CA GLU A 42 2.95 14.84 10.16
C GLU A 42 3.86 13.61 10.05
N GLN A 43 3.34 12.42 10.34
CA GLN A 43 4.13 11.19 10.27
C GLN A 43 4.48 10.82 8.82
N LEU A 44 3.55 10.97 7.87
CA LEU A 44 3.83 10.76 6.46
C LEU A 44 4.80 11.81 5.91
N ALA A 45 4.65 13.07 6.30
CA ALA A 45 5.57 14.12 5.89
C ALA A 45 6.98 13.87 6.42
N PHE A 46 7.10 13.42 7.67
CA PHE A 46 8.37 13.00 8.25
C PHE A 46 8.98 11.80 7.52
N SER A 47 8.17 10.79 7.19
CA SER A 47 8.64 9.54 6.58
C SER A 47 9.02 9.71 5.10
N THR A 48 8.33 10.59 4.38
CA THR A 48 8.53 10.81 2.93
C THR A 48 9.44 11.99 2.64
N GLY A 49 9.67 12.88 3.62
CA GLY A 49 10.39 14.13 3.44
C GLY A 49 9.65 15.17 2.61
N ASN A 50 8.36 14.95 2.30
CA ASN A 50 7.54 15.83 1.47
C ASN A 50 6.30 16.30 2.25
N GLU A 51 5.75 17.45 1.87
CA GLU A 51 4.44 17.85 2.40
C GLU A 51 3.36 16.90 1.87
N VAL A 52 2.57 16.35 2.79
CA VAL A 52 1.46 15.43 2.51
C VAL A 52 0.18 16.06 3.03
N ILE A 53 -0.84 16.13 2.18
CA ILE A 53 -2.18 16.59 2.57
C ILE A 53 -3.13 15.42 2.39
N ILE A 54 -3.76 15.00 3.48
CA ILE A 54 -4.72 13.91 3.47
C ILE A 54 -6.10 14.46 3.13
N GLY A 55 -6.68 13.92 2.07
CA GLY A 55 -8.07 14.12 1.72
C GLY A 55 -8.88 12.92 2.15
N GLY A 56 -10.05 13.16 2.74
CA GLY A 56 -11.01 12.12 3.13
C GLY A 56 -10.46 11.10 4.14
N GLN A 57 -11.29 10.74 5.11
CA GLN A 57 -10.98 9.66 6.02
C GLN A 57 -12.26 8.91 6.33
N SER A 58 -12.21 7.58 6.23
CA SER A 58 -13.32 6.73 6.64
C SER A 58 -12.82 5.53 7.42
N CYS A 59 -13.49 5.23 8.53
CA CYS A 59 -13.25 3.99 9.26
C CYS A 59 -13.69 2.81 8.39
N VAL A 60 -12.84 1.80 8.28
CA VAL A 60 -13.11 0.57 7.53
C VAL A 60 -12.81 -0.65 8.40
N THR A 61 -13.37 -1.80 8.03
CA THR A 61 -13.08 -3.07 8.72
C THR A 61 -11.81 -3.70 8.14
N ALA A 62 -11.11 -4.50 8.94
CA ALA A 62 -9.95 -5.26 8.48
C ALA A 62 -10.28 -6.12 7.24
N SER A 63 -11.43 -6.80 7.26
CA SER A 63 -11.90 -7.57 6.10
C SER A 63 -12.13 -6.70 4.86
N GLY A 64 -12.67 -5.48 5.04
CA GLY A 64 -12.88 -4.54 3.94
C GLY A 64 -11.56 -4.10 3.31
N ALA A 65 -10.60 -3.69 4.12
CA ALA A 65 -9.27 -3.32 3.64
C ALA A 65 -8.54 -4.49 2.96
N ARG A 66 -8.66 -5.71 3.49
CA ARG A 66 -8.07 -6.92 2.87
C ARG A 66 -8.64 -7.17 1.48
N ILE A 67 -9.97 -7.08 1.35
CA ILE A 67 -10.66 -7.24 0.07
C ILE A 67 -10.15 -6.18 -0.91
N GLU A 68 -10.16 -4.91 -0.50
CA GLU A 68 -9.72 -3.79 -1.34
C GLU A 68 -8.28 -3.97 -1.82
N VAL A 69 -7.32 -4.17 -0.91
CA VAL A 69 -5.90 -4.38 -1.28
C VAL A 69 -5.73 -5.58 -2.22
N THR A 70 -6.44 -6.68 -1.94
CA THR A 70 -6.36 -7.90 -2.77
C THR A 70 -6.93 -7.67 -4.16
N GLU A 71 -8.08 -6.99 -4.26
CA GLU A 71 -8.71 -6.66 -5.54
C GLU A 71 -7.82 -5.75 -6.38
N GLN A 72 -7.24 -4.71 -5.77
CA GLN A 72 -6.36 -3.79 -6.48
C GLN A 72 -5.07 -4.46 -6.96
N LEU A 73 -4.41 -5.27 -6.13
CA LEU A 73 -3.19 -5.97 -6.53
C LEU A 73 -3.45 -7.11 -7.52
N LEU A 74 -4.68 -7.62 -7.61
CA LEU A 74 -5.09 -8.59 -8.62
C LEU A 74 -5.85 -7.95 -9.80
N HIS A 75 -5.78 -6.62 -9.93
CA HIS A 75 -6.33 -5.93 -11.09
C HIS A 75 -5.55 -6.35 -12.34
N ALA A 76 -6.24 -7.01 -13.27
CA ALA A 76 -5.63 -7.57 -14.48
C ALA A 76 -5.30 -6.52 -15.55
N GLY A 77 -5.90 -5.33 -15.46
CA GLY A 77 -5.83 -4.33 -16.52
C GLY A 77 -6.55 -4.77 -17.80
N ASP A 78 -6.00 -4.40 -18.95
CA ASP A 78 -6.51 -4.76 -20.28
C ASP A 78 -5.39 -4.99 -21.31
N GLY A 79 -5.71 -5.03 -22.60
CA GLY A 79 -4.72 -5.24 -23.66
C GLY A 79 -3.66 -4.13 -23.80
N GLY A 80 -3.83 -3.00 -23.12
CA GLY A 80 -2.93 -1.84 -23.14
C GLY A 80 -2.12 -1.63 -21.86
N TYR A 81 -2.53 -2.23 -20.73
CA TYR A 81 -1.82 -2.16 -19.46
C TYR A 81 -2.14 -3.35 -18.55
N GLY A 82 -1.22 -3.73 -17.66
CA GLY A 82 -1.49 -4.71 -16.60
C GLY A 82 -0.33 -5.66 -16.33
N PRO A 83 -0.41 -6.42 -15.23
CA PRO A 83 0.63 -7.38 -14.84
C PRO A 83 0.72 -8.53 -15.85
N LEU A 84 1.93 -8.90 -16.25
CA LEU A 84 2.15 -10.05 -17.13
C LEU A 84 1.80 -11.35 -16.40
N ASP A 85 1.22 -12.35 -17.05
CA ASP A 85 1.01 -13.71 -16.49
C ASP A 85 0.39 -13.75 -15.06
N LEU A 86 -0.55 -12.85 -14.75
CA LEU A 86 -1.12 -12.70 -13.41
C LEU A 86 -1.68 -14.01 -12.84
N ASP A 87 -2.40 -14.79 -13.66
CA ASP A 87 -2.99 -16.06 -13.23
C ASP A 87 -1.95 -17.07 -12.76
N ALA A 88 -0.78 -17.10 -13.40
CA ALA A 88 0.31 -18.00 -13.00
C ALA A 88 0.95 -17.58 -11.67
N LYS A 89 0.95 -16.28 -11.35
CA LYS A 89 1.56 -15.69 -10.15
C LYS A 89 0.58 -15.52 -8.99
N ARG A 90 -0.72 -15.68 -9.24
CA ARG A 90 -1.81 -15.40 -8.29
C ARG A 90 -1.64 -16.05 -6.93
N SER A 91 -1.27 -17.34 -6.89
CA SER A 91 -1.11 -18.07 -5.63
C SER A 91 0.02 -17.51 -4.76
N GLU A 92 1.13 -17.11 -5.38
CA GLU A 92 2.27 -16.51 -4.70
C GLU A 92 1.91 -15.11 -4.19
N ILE A 93 1.24 -14.30 -5.01
CA ILE A 93 0.76 -12.97 -4.63
C ILE A 93 -0.16 -13.05 -3.39
N LEU A 94 -1.12 -13.98 -3.40
CA LEU A 94 -2.03 -14.17 -2.27
C LEU A 94 -1.28 -14.58 -0.99
N SER A 95 -0.27 -15.46 -1.09
CA SER A 95 0.54 -15.83 0.07
C SER A 95 1.32 -14.64 0.63
N LEU A 96 1.93 -13.83 -0.23
CA LEU A 96 2.68 -12.65 0.20
C LEU A 96 1.77 -11.58 0.81
N LEU A 97 0.51 -11.50 0.36
CA LEU A 97 -0.48 -10.62 0.97
C LEU A 97 -0.82 -11.04 2.40
N GLU A 98 -0.95 -12.35 2.67
CA GLU A 98 -1.14 -12.85 4.04
C GLU A 98 0.02 -12.46 4.96
N ASP A 99 1.25 -12.60 4.47
CA ASP A 99 2.46 -12.21 5.20
C ASP A 99 2.47 -10.70 5.48
N LEU A 100 2.14 -9.88 4.48
CA LEU A 100 2.02 -8.42 4.60
C LEU A 100 0.96 -8.01 5.62
N PHE A 101 -0.25 -8.59 5.56
CA PHE A 101 -1.33 -8.27 6.49
C PHE A 101 -0.99 -8.67 7.93
N THR A 102 -0.27 -9.77 8.10
CA THR A 102 0.25 -10.21 9.39
C THR A 102 1.30 -9.22 9.92
N HIS A 103 2.23 -8.78 9.08
CA HIS A 103 3.26 -7.80 9.44
C HIS A 103 2.65 -6.48 9.92
N LEU A 104 1.61 -6.02 9.24
CA LEU A 104 0.91 -4.77 9.51
C LEU A 104 -0.09 -4.84 10.67
N ARG A 105 -0.26 -6.02 11.29
CA ARG A 105 -1.26 -6.26 12.34
C ARG A 105 -2.69 -5.93 11.90
N LEU A 106 -2.99 -6.08 10.61
CA LEU A 106 -4.24 -5.61 10.03
C LEU A 106 -5.46 -6.25 10.71
N ASP A 107 -5.43 -7.57 10.91
CA ASP A 107 -6.53 -8.31 11.55
C ASP A 107 -6.65 -8.07 13.06
N GLN A 108 -5.62 -7.47 13.68
CA GLN A 108 -5.65 -7.11 15.09
C GLN A 108 -5.90 -5.61 15.30
N ALA A 109 -6.10 -4.83 14.24
CA ALA A 109 -6.21 -3.37 14.33
C ALA A 109 -7.35 -2.94 15.28
N SER A 110 -7.02 -2.08 16.25
CA SER A 110 -8.03 -1.42 17.09
C SER A 110 -8.74 -0.30 16.33
N THR A 111 -8.03 0.35 15.41
CA THR A 111 -8.57 1.37 14.52
C THR A 111 -7.98 1.15 13.13
N LEU A 112 -8.82 1.23 12.11
CA LEU A 112 -8.41 1.14 10.73
C LEU A 112 -9.15 2.20 9.91
N THR A 113 -8.38 3.06 9.26
CA THR A 113 -8.91 4.21 8.52
C THR A 113 -8.35 4.19 7.11
N SER A 114 -9.22 4.22 6.10
CA SER A 114 -8.80 4.50 4.72
C SER A 114 -8.71 6.01 4.50
N PHE A 115 -7.78 6.43 3.65
CA PHE A 115 -7.58 7.82 3.30
C PHE A 115 -7.07 7.96 1.86
N TRP A 116 -7.12 9.16 1.29
CA TRP A 116 -6.47 9.47 0.01
C TRP A 116 -5.58 10.71 0.14
N LEU A 117 -4.69 10.93 -0.82
CA LEU A 117 -3.81 12.09 -0.83
C LEU A 117 -4.36 13.19 -1.74
N THR A 118 -4.65 14.37 -1.18
CA THR A 118 -4.95 15.57 -1.98
C THR A 118 -3.68 16.15 -2.61
N LYS A 119 -2.53 15.96 -1.93
CA LYS A 119 -1.21 16.38 -2.40
C LYS A 119 -0.16 15.37 -1.94
N GLY A 120 0.84 15.15 -2.79
CA GLY A 120 1.91 14.17 -2.54
C GLY A 120 1.65 12.79 -3.15
N HIS A 121 0.70 12.68 -4.09
CA HIS A 121 0.44 11.44 -4.82
C HIS A 121 1.66 11.08 -5.70
N PRO A 122 2.16 9.83 -5.65
CA PRO A 122 3.42 9.46 -6.31
C PRO A 122 3.31 9.27 -7.84
N ALA A 123 2.11 9.09 -8.40
CA ALA A 123 1.95 8.72 -9.81
C ALA A 123 0.72 9.36 -10.50
N TYR A 124 0.78 9.54 -11.83
CA TYR A 124 -0.33 9.91 -12.73
C TYR A 124 -0.01 9.50 -14.19
N PRO A 125 -0.95 8.88 -14.95
CA PRO A 125 -2.29 8.44 -14.53
C PRO A 125 -2.21 7.22 -13.58
N VAL A 126 -3.14 7.17 -12.63
CA VAL A 126 -3.23 6.09 -11.63
C VAL A 126 -4.34 5.14 -12.09
N PHE A 127 -4.02 3.85 -12.22
CA PHE A 127 -5.03 2.83 -12.52
C PHE A 127 -5.83 2.46 -11.28
N TRP A 128 -5.15 2.36 -10.14
CA TRP A 128 -5.73 2.19 -8.83
C TRP A 128 -4.76 2.65 -7.74
N ASP A 129 -5.31 2.98 -6.58
CA ASP A 129 -4.59 3.27 -5.36
C ASP A 129 -5.34 2.73 -4.13
N PHE A 130 -4.63 2.63 -3.02
CA PHE A 130 -5.20 2.44 -1.69
C PHE A 130 -4.26 3.04 -0.65
N ALA A 131 -4.82 3.53 0.46
CA ALA A 131 -4.04 3.92 1.61
C ALA A 131 -4.80 3.71 2.93
N PHE A 132 -4.11 3.14 3.91
CA PHE A 132 -4.67 2.77 5.21
C PHE A 132 -3.76 3.20 6.36
N ASP A 133 -4.37 3.83 7.38
CA ASP A 133 -3.79 4.03 8.71
C ASP A 133 -4.29 2.92 9.64
N ILE A 134 -3.37 2.07 10.06
CA ILE A 134 -3.62 0.86 10.85
C ILE A 134 -3.07 1.12 12.24
N GLN A 135 -3.93 1.20 13.26
CA GLN A 135 -3.50 1.42 14.63
C GLN A 135 -3.78 0.20 15.49
N GLN A 136 -2.75 -0.24 16.22
CA GLN A 136 -2.86 -1.34 17.17
C GLN A 136 -1.92 -1.16 18.35
N GLY A 137 -2.44 -1.34 19.57
CA GLY A 137 -1.64 -1.34 20.79
C GLY A 137 -0.82 -0.06 21.03
N GLY A 138 -1.37 1.11 20.67
CA GLY A 138 -0.67 2.40 20.78
C GLY A 138 0.40 2.63 19.72
N LYS A 139 0.46 1.78 18.68
CA LYS A 139 1.33 1.92 17.53
C LYS A 139 0.53 2.14 16.26
N ARG A 140 1.15 2.77 15.27
CA ARG A 140 0.63 3.00 13.91
C ARG A 140 1.49 2.30 12.87
N TRP A 141 0.84 1.66 11.90
CA TRP A 141 1.38 1.26 10.62
C TRP A 141 0.61 1.97 9.52
N ILE A 142 1.29 2.32 8.45
CA ILE A 142 0.68 2.96 7.29
C ILE A 142 0.97 2.08 6.09
N LEU A 143 -0.07 1.65 5.39
CA LEU A 143 0.04 0.89 4.15
C LEU A 143 -0.44 1.76 3.00
N MET A 144 0.36 1.87 1.95
CA MET A 144 0.03 2.58 0.74
C MET A 144 0.39 1.74 -0.47
N GLY A 145 -0.43 1.79 -1.50
CA GLY A 145 -0.13 1.16 -2.77
C GLY A 145 -0.80 1.89 -3.93
N SER A 146 -0.18 1.82 -5.09
CA SER A 146 -0.73 2.37 -6.32
C SER A 146 -0.18 1.64 -7.53
N SER A 147 -0.94 1.68 -8.62
CA SER A 147 -0.43 1.37 -9.95
C SER A 147 -0.60 2.54 -10.92
N SER A 148 0.35 2.67 -11.84
CA SER A 148 0.36 3.68 -12.90
C SER A 148 1.03 3.14 -14.16
N ASP A 149 0.92 3.90 -15.25
CA ASP A 149 1.74 3.74 -16.46
C ASP A 149 3.24 3.84 -16.11
#